data_AF-A0A838VYV8-F1
#
_entry.id   AF-A0A838VYV8-F1
#
_cell.length_a   1.000
_cell.length_b   1.000
_cell.length_c   1.000
_cell.angle_alpha   90.00
_cell.angle_beta   90.00
_cell.angle_gamma   90.00
#
_symmetry.space_group_name_H-M   'P 1'
#
loop_
_entity.id
_entity.type
_entity.pdbx_description
1 polymer ?
#
loop_
_entity_poly.entity_id
_entity_poly.type
_entity_poly.pdbx_seq_one_letter_code
_entity_poly.pdbx_strand_id
1 'polypeptide(L)'
;MYNSDNGKNMIFVANVSIENKSFLNDPEGETILNDLILKEDYHDIISVRTAKSLIIEILATNIDDAEMRIKEMCDNLRIYNPIVSECKIVIQKK
;
A
#
# COMPACT_ATOMS: atom_id res chain seq x y z
N MET A 1 -6.07 39.94 1.00
CA MET A 1 -7.17 39.35 0.21
C MET A 1 -6.66 38.01 -0.31
N TYR A 2 -6.89 36.94 0.43
CA TYR A 2 -6.62 35.58 -0.05
C TYR A 2 -7.91 35.08 -0.71
N ASN A 3 -7.80 34.67 -1.97
CA ASN A 3 -8.90 34.22 -2.79
C ASN A 3 -9.60 33.02 -2.15
N SER A 4 -10.91 33.18 -1.98
CA SER A 4 -11.84 32.13 -1.60
C SER A 4 -12.06 31.18 -2.78
N ASP A 5 -11.19 30.20 -2.93
CA ASP A 5 -11.55 28.89 -3.47
C ASP A 5 -11.29 27.87 -2.35
N ASN A 6 -12.17 27.87 -1.35
CA ASN A 6 -12.19 26.83 -0.32
C ASN A 6 -12.71 25.54 -0.97
N GLY A 7 -11.83 24.85 -1.69
CA GLY A 7 -12.05 23.47 -2.12
C GLY A 7 -12.43 22.66 -0.88
N LYS A 8 -13.70 22.27 -0.79
CA LYS A 8 -14.24 21.58 0.38
C LYS A 8 -13.47 20.27 0.57
N ASN A 9 -12.71 20.16 1.67
CA ASN A 9 -12.02 18.92 2.00
C ASN A 9 -13.04 17.78 2.15
N MET A 10 -12.74 16.66 1.51
CA MET A 10 -13.50 15.41 1.58
C MET A 10 -12.64 14.35 2.26
N ILE A 11 -13.27 13.31 2.80
CA ILE A 11 -12.56 12.17 3.35
C ILE A 11 -12.31 11.17 2.22
N PHE A 12 -11.07 10.75 2.07
CA PHE A 12 -10.65 9.67 1.20
C PHE A 12 -10.04 8.55 2.05
N VAL A 13 -10.12 7.33 1.54
CA VAL A 13 -9.46 6.14 2.09
C VAL A 13 -8.32 5.77 1.15
N ALA A 14 -7.11 5.77 1.68
CA ALA A 14 -5.92 5.30 1.00
C ALA A 14 -5.60 3.88 1.44
N ASN A 15 -5.57 2.95 0.49
CA ASN A 15 -5.05 1.60 0.70
C ASN A 15 -3.61 1.59 0.18
N VAL A 16 -2.65 1.55 1.11
CA VAL A 16 -1.22 1.50 0.80
C VAL A 16 -0.76 0.06 0.95
N SER A 17 -0.19 -0.51 -0.12
CA SER A 17 0.41 -1.84 -0.13
C SER A 17 1.92 -1.73 -0.29
N ILE A 18 2.66 -2.32 0.64
CA ILE A 18 4.13 -2.32 0.64
C ILE A 18 4.60 -3.76 0.53
N GLU A 19 5.36 -4.04 -0.51
CA GLU A 19 5.80 -5.38 -0.88
C GLU A 19 7.30 -5.36 -1.19
N ASN A 20 8.06 -6.43 -0.90
CA ASN A 20 9.45 -6.53 -1.36
C ASN A 20 9.49 -6.48 -2.91
N LYS A 21 10.53 -5.90 -3.50
CA LYS A 21 10.69 -5.95 -4.96
C LYS A 21 10.65 -7.40 -5.46
N SER A 22 10.11 -7.61 -6.66
CA SER A 22 9.85 -8.96 -7.21
C SER A 22 11.08 -9.86 -7.30
N PHE A 23 12.28 -9.29 -7.43
CA PHE A 23 13.55 -10.02 -7.47
C PHE A 23 14.13 -10.34 -6.07
N LEU A 24 13.50 -9.88 -5.00
CA LEU A 24 13.88 -10.18 -3.63
C LEU A 24 12.96 -11.25 -3.05
N ASN A 25 13.56 -12.18 -2.31
CA ASN A 25 12.82 -13.23 -1.63
C ASN A 25 11.82 -12.65 -0.63
N ASP A 26 10.75 -13.39 -0.44
CA ASP A 26 9.76 -13.15 0.59
C ASP A 26 9.66 -14.40 1.47
N PRO A 27 10.47 -14.48 2.54
CA PRO A 27 10.48 -15.63 3.43
C PRO A 27 9.11 -15.94 4.04
N GLU A 28 8.30 -14.92 4.29
CA GLU A 28 6.97 -15.10 4.89
C GLU A 28 6.02 -15.78 3.90
N GLY A 29 5.99 -15.30 2.65
CA GLY A 29 5.21 -15.93 1.57
C GLY A 29 5.67 -17.35 1.29
N GLU A 30 6.99 -17.60 1.28
CA GLU A 30 7.55 -18.94 1.13
C GLU A 30 7.12 -19.88 2.27
N THR A 31 7.14 -19.43 3.52
CA THR A 31 6.64 -20.22 4.66
C THR A 31 5.15 -20.50 4.54
N ILE A 32 4.32 -19.50 4.20
CA ILE A 32 2.87 -19.71 4.02
C ILE A 32 2.60 -20.76 2.94
N LEU A 33 3.28 -20.66 1.80
CA LEU A 33 3.13 -21.63 0.72
C LEU A 33 3.55 -23.04 1.16
N ASN A 34 4.77 -23.20 1.65
CA ASN A 34 5.34 -24.52 1.91
C ASN A 34 4.78 -25.18 3.16
N ASP A 35 4.54 -24.40 4.21
CA ASP A 35 4.19 -24.94 5.53
C ASP A 35 2.71 -24.98 5.82
N LEU A 36 1.88 -24.24 5.08
CA LEU A 36 0.43 -24.22 5.26
C LEU A 36 -0.29 -24.73 4.02
N ILE A 37 -0.11 -24.06 2.87
CA ILE A 37 -0.93 -24.32 1.68
C ILE A 37 -0.62 -25.70 1.08
N LEU A 38 0.65 -25.98 0.79
CA LEU A 38 1.05 -27.23 0.13
C LEU A 38 0.94 -28.46 1.03
N LYS A 39 0.88 -28.29 2.36
CA LYS A 39 0.64 -29.39 3.31
C LYS A 39 -0.82 -29.81 3.38
N GLU A 40 -1.74 -28.93 2.98
CA GLU A 40 -3.19 -29.18 2.95
C GLU A 40 -3.68 -29.52 1.53
N ASP A 41 -2.80 -30.11 0.69
CA ASP A 41 -3.08 -30.60 -0.67
C ASP A 41 -3.53 -29.55 -1.72
N TYR A 42 -3.38 -28.24 -1.44
CA TYR A 42 -3.65 -27.15 -2.39
C TYR A 42 -2.50 -26.96 -3.40
N HIS A 43 -2.23 -27.97 -4.22
CA HIS A 43 -1.10 -28.00 -5.16
C HIS A 43 -1.27 -27.13 -6.42
N ASP A 44 -2.45 -26.56 -6.64
CA ASP A 44 -2.73 -25.61 -7.73
C ASP A 44 -2.23 -24.19 -7.42
N ILE A 45 -1.88 -23.90 -6.16
CA ILE A 45 -1.28 -22.64 -5.74
C ILE A 45 0.24 -22.72 -5.88
N ILE A 46 0.79 -21.93 -6.80
CA ILE A 46 2.21 -22.01 -7.19
C ILE A 46 3.12 -20.96 -6.52
N SER A 47 2.54 -19.89 -5.97
CA SER A 47 3.31 -18.82 -5.32
C SER A 47 2.47 -18.04 -4.32
N VAL A 48 3.13 -17.52 -3.28
CA VAL A 48 2.57 -16.58 -2.32
C VAL A 48 3.58 -15.45 -2.11
N ARG A 49 3.06 -14.23 -2.08
CA ARG A 49 3.79 -12.99 -1.79
C ARG A 49 3.02 -12.25 -0.71
N THR A 50 3.72 -11.78 0.32
CA THR A 50 3.16 -10.97 1.38
C THR A 50 3.39 -9.50 1.10
N ALA A 51 2.45 -8.70 1.59
CA ALA A 51 2.53 -7.26 1.57
C ALA A 51 1.98 -6.70 2.87
N LYS A 52 2.60 -5.62 3.36
CA LYS A 52 2.03 -4.83 4.45
C LYS A 52 0.96 -3.90 3.88
N SER A 53 -0.26 -4.00 4.41
CA SER A 53 -1.37 -3.13 4.05
C SER A 53 -1.60 -2.07 5.13
N LEU A 54 -1.71 -0.81 4.73
CA LEU A 54 -2.13 0.30 5.59
C LEU A 54 -3.40 0.92 5.00
N ILE A 55 -4.45 0.99 5.81
CA ILE A 55 -5.70 1.68 5.46
C ILE A 55 -5.70 3.01 6.20
N ILE A 56 -5.62 4.10 5.45
CA ILE A 56 -5.42 5.45 6.00
C ILE A 56 -6.57 6.35 5.55
N GLU A 57 -7.22 7.03 6.49
CA GLU A 57 -8.18 8.08 6.17
C GLU A 57 -7.47 9.43 6.07
N ILE A 58 -7.72 10.16 4.98
CA ILE A 58 -7.10 11.47 4.72
C ILE A 58 -8.15 12.50 4.30
N LEU A 59 -8.03 13.71 4.84
CA LEU A 59 -8.74 14.88 4.35
C LEU A 59 -7.97 15.49 3.18
N ALA A 60 -8.60 15.57 2.02
CA ALA A 60 -8.00 16.15 0.82
C ALA A 60 -9.04 16.88 -0.03
N THR A 61 -8.56 17.71 -0.94
CA THR A 61 -9.42 18.49 -1.85
C THR A 61 -9.94 17.63 -3.01
N ASN A 62 -9.15 16.67 -3.46
CA ASN A 62 -9.47 15.71 -4.52
C ASN A 62 -8.58 14.46 -4.40
N ILE A 63 -8.75 13.49 -5.30
CA ILE A 63 -8.01 12.21 -5.29
C ILE A 63 -6.50 12.42 -5.50
N ASP A 64 -6.10 13.30 -6.42
CA ASP A 64 -4.69 13.55 -6.74
C ASP A 64 -3.96 14.18 -5.54
N ASP A 65 -4.60 15.13 -4.85
CA ASP A 65 -4.11 15.73 -3.60
C ASP A 65 -3.97 14.68 -2.48
N ALA A 66 -4.93 13.75 -2.37
CA ALA A 66 -4.85 12.65 -1.42
C ALA A 66 -3.68 11.70 -1.75
N GLU A 67 -3.53 11.30 -3.02
CA GLU A 67 -2.47 10.40 -3.46
C GLU A 67 -1.09 11.02 -3.23
N MET A 68 -0.89 12.27 -3.65
CA MET A 68 0.35 13.02 -3.46
C MET A 68 0.72 13.09 -1.98
N ARG A 69 -0.21 13.47 -1.10
CA ARG A 69 0.06 13.57 0.34
C ARG A 69 0.39 12.23 0.99
N ILE A 70 -0.31 11.16 0.62
CA ILE A 70 -0.01 9.81 1.12
C ILE A 70 1.36 9.36 0.65
N LYS A 71 1.70 9.62 -0.63
CA LYS A 71 3.01 9.29 -1.20
C LYS A 71 4.13 10.03 -0.49
N GLU A 72 4.01 11.35 -0.33
CA GLU A 72 4.97 12.18 0.41
C GLU A 72 5.14 11.70 1.86
N MET A 73 4.04 11.39 2.55
CA MET A 73 4.09 10.86 3.91
C MET A 73 4.83 9.52 3.96
N CYS A 74 4.53 8.59 3.04
CA CYS A 74 5.20 7.29 2.97
C CYS A 74 6.71 7.42 2.73
N ASP A 75 7.12 8.32 1.83
CA ASP A 75 8.52 8.55 1.47
C ASP A 75 9.27 9.30 2.59
N ASN A 76 8.71 10.40 3.10
CA ASN A 76 9.35 11.26 4.11
C ASN A 76 9.52 10.57 5.46
N LEU A 77 8.50 9.80 5.89
CA LEU A 77 8.55 9.06 7.15
C LEU A 77 9.24 7.70 7.01
N ARG A 78 9.71 7.34 5.81
CA ARG A 78 10.35 6.05 5.52
C ARG A 78 9.49 4.86 5.94
N ILE A 79 8.20 4.93 5.61
CA ILE A 79 7.23 3.85 5.90
C ILE A 79 7.63 2.55 5.18
N TYR A 80 8.36 2.66 4.07
CA TYR A 80 9.00 1.56 3.37
C TYR A 80 10.43 1.95 2.97
N ASN A 81 11.24 0.95 2.61
CA ASN A 81 12.58 1.18 2.07
C ASN A 81 12.53 1.04 0.54
N PRO A 82 12.71 2.13 -0.24
CA PRO A 82 12.57 2.10 -1.71
C PRO A 82 13.68 1.30 -2.42
N ILE A 83 14.77 0.96 -1.74
CA ILE A 83 15.81 0.09 -2.30
C ILE A 83 15.29 -1.34 -2.42
N VAL A 84 14.54 -1.82 -1.43
CA VAL A 84 14.14 -3.24 -1.30
C VAL A 84 12.64 -3.47 -1.43
N SER A 85 11.81 -2.43 -1.38
CA SER A 85 10.36 -2.55 -1.41
C SER A 85 9.73 -1.58 -2.42
N GLU A 86 8.55 -1.97 -2.92
CA GLU A 86 7.66 -1.15 -3.71
C GLU A 86 6.47 -0.72 -2.85
N CYS A 87 5.94 0.47 -3.13
CA CYS A 87 4.78 1.04 -2.46
C CYS A 87 3.73 1.37 -3.51
N LYS A 88 2.54 0.77 -3.40
CA LYS A 88 1.39 1.00 -4.27
C LYS A 88 0.29 1.66 -3.44
N ILE A 89 -0.32 2.71 -3.98
CA ILE A 89 -1.35 3.50 -3.30
C ILE A 89 -2.62 3.43 -4.15
N VAL A 90 -3.75 3.10 -3.52
CA VAL A 90 -5.07 3.17 -4.15
C VAL A 90 -5.96 4.06 -3.30
N ILE A 91 -6.41 5.17 -3.87
CA ILE A 91 -7.29 6.14 -3.21
C ILE A 91 -8.74 5.88 -3.61
N GLN A 92 -9.63 5.92 -2.62
CA GLN A 92 -11.07 5.82 -2.81
C GLN A 92 -11.76 6.95 -2.05
N LYS A 93 -12.80 7.55 -2.64
CA LYS A 93 -13.64 8.50 -1.91
C LYS A 93 -14.52 7.75 -0.91
N LYS A 94 -14.57 8.23 0.34
CA LYS A 94 -15.42 7.65 1.38
C LYS A 94 -16.88 8.05 1.23
#